data_AF-Q2W268-F1
#
_entry.id   AF-Q2W268-F1
#
_cell.length_a   1.000
_cell.length_b   1.000
_cell.length_c   1.000
_cell.angle_alpha   90.00
_cell.angle_beta   90.00
_cell.angle_gamma   90.00
#
_symmetry.space_group_name_H-M   'P 1'
#
loop_
_entity.id
_entity.type
_entity.pdbx_description
1 polymer ?
#
loop_
_entity_poly.entity_id
_entity_poly.type
_entity_poly.pdbx_seq_one_letter_code
_entity_poly.pdbx_strand_id
1 'polypeptide(L)'
;MVPIRNILASALCLTALATPAFAQSGGSGSAGDAPSLCKPDTRVEILSEGAWYPGVVLDALRDGRCFVHYDGYGADDDEAVAPKLIRSAR
;
A
#
# COMPACT_ATOMS: atom_id res chain seq x y z
N MET A 1 12.65 -16.71 1.74
CA MET A 1 11.28 -16.15 1.78
C MET A 1 11.26 -15.13 2.91
N VAL A 2 11.31 -13.85 2.59
CA VAL A 2 11.34 -12.78 3.59
C VAL A 2 9.91 -12.28 3.74
N PRO A 3 9.26 -12.46 4.90
CA PRO A 3 7.96 -11.86 5.15
C PRO A 3 8.08 -10.35 4.94
N ILE A 4 7.08 -9.71 4.33
CA ILE A 4 7.04 -8.24 4.16
C ILE A 4 7.21 -7.55 5.53
N ARG A 5 6.85 -8.25 6.61
CA ARG A 5 6.94 -7.82 8.01
C ARG A 5 8.29 -8.07 8.71
N ASN A 6 9.25 -8.76 8.09
CA ASN A 6 10.51 -9.18 8.74
C ASN A 6 11.75 -8.41 8.26
N ILE A 7 11.56 -7.29 7.56
CA ILE A 7 12.65 -6.34 7.31
C ILE A 7 12.80 -5.49 8.58
N LEU A 8 13.49 -6.07 9.55
CA LEU A 8 13.99 -5.41 10.75
C LEU A 8 14.66 -4.08 10.38
N ALA A 9 14.11 -2.99 10.93
CA ALA A 9 14.85 -1.89 11.53
C ALA A 9 16.28 -1.67 11.01
N SER A 10 16.45 -0.83 9.98
CA SER A 10 17.71 -0.09 9.76
C SER A 10 17.51 1.04 8.76
N ALA A 11 17.16 2.21 9.28
CA ALA A 11 17.68 3.46 8.77
C ALA A 11 17.63 4.50 9.90
N LEU A 12 18.58 4.39 10.82
CA LEU A 12 19.03 5.55 11.58
C LEU A 12 19.42 6.64 10.57
N CYS A 13 18.69 7.74 10.62
CA CYS A 13 19.19 9.07 10.96
C CYS A 13 20.26 9.76 10.06
N LEU A 14 19.98 11.05 9.85
CA LEU A 14 20.90 12.18 9.63
C LEU A 14 21.58 12.33 8.25
N THR A 15 21.03 13.24 7.43
CA THR A 15 21.61 14.54 7.03
C THR A 15 21.08 14.95 5.66
N ALA A 16 20.53 16.16 5.53
CA ALA A 16 20.84 17.10 4.44
C ALA A 16 19.86 18.29 4.45
N LEU A 17 20.45 19.47 4.34
CA LEU A 17 19.83 20.79 4.32
C LEU A 17 19.20 21.08 2.94
N ALA A 18 18.07 21.81 2.95
CA ALA A 18 17.58 22.77 1.94
C ALA A 18 17.20 22.31 0.48
N THR A 19 15.88 22.15 0.25
CA THR A 19 14.97 22.70 -0.81
C THR A 19 15.40 22.91 -2.29
N PRO A 20 14.46 22.97 -3.26
CA PRO A 20 13.38 22.05 -3.65
C PRO A 20 13.34 21.82 -5.20
N ALA A 21 12.26 21.19 -5.72
CA ALA A 21 11.84 21.12 -7.13
C ALA A 21 12.37 19.96 -8.01
N PHE A 22 11.70 18.81 -7.89
CA PHE A 22 11.27 18.09 -9.09
C PHE A 22 9.76 17.89 -9.01
N ALA A 23 9.05 18.60 -9.88
CA ALA A 23 7.63 18.46 -10.09
C ALA A 23 7.33 17.06 -10.63
N GLN A 24 6.63 16.24 -9.86
CA GLN A 24 5.74 15.23 -10.43
C GLN A 24 4.32 15.81 -10.40
N SER A 25 4.01 16.51 -11.48
CA SER A 25 2.65 16.76 -11.92
C SER A 25 2.03 15.41 -12.28
N GLY A 26 0.97 15.00 -11.60
CA GLY A 26 0.18 13.85 -12.04
C GLY A 26 -0.43 13.03 -10.91
N GLY A 27 -1.66 13.40 -10.55
CA GLY A 27 -2.58 12.50 -9.87
C GLY A 27 -2.73 12.79 -8.38
N SER A 28 -3.69 13.65 -8.09
CA SER A 28 -4.60 13.41 -6.97
C SER A 28 -5.19 12.01 -7.15
N GLY A 29 -4.46 10.98 -6.71
CA GLY A 29 -5.01 9.66 -6.47
C GLY A 29 -5.93 9.83 -5.28
N SER A 30 -7.20 10.11 -5.60
CA SER A 30 -8.27 10.34 -4.65
C SER A 30 -8.16 9.38 -3.47
N ALA A 31 -7.82 9.94 -2.31
CA ALA A 31 -8.08 9.29 -1.03
C ALA A 31 -9.58 8.96 -0.84
N GLY A 32 -10.46 9.41 -1.75
CA GLY A 32 -11.88 9.10 -1.85
C GLY A 32 -12.26 7.84 -2.63
N ASP A 33 -11.36 7.19 -3.37
CA ASP A 33 -11.66 5.91 -4.05
C ASP A 33 -11.33 4.69 -3.18
N ALA A 34 -10.64 4.90 -2.07
CA ALA A 34 -10.21 3.83 -1.20
C ALA A 34 -11.33 2.85 -0.73
N PRO A 35 -12.56 3.29 -0.39
CA PRO A 35 -13.64 2.37 -0.03
C PRO A 35 -14.22 1.61 -1.23
N SER A 36 -14.20 2.21 -2.43
CA SER A 36 -14.70 1.58 -3.66
C SER A 36 -13.70 0.57 -4.24
N LEU A 37 -12.41 0.73 -3.90
CA LEU A 37 -11.32 -0.16 -4.27
C LEU A 37 -11.28 -1.45 -3.44
N CYS A 38 -11.94 -1.48 -2.28
CA CYS A 38 -12.00 -2.66 -1.41
C CYS A 38 -12.98 -3.72 -1.89
N LYS A 39 -13.24 -3.79 -3.20
CA LYS A 39 -14.04 -4.85 -3.79
C LYS A 39 -13.17 -6.09 -4.02
N PRO A 40 -13.66 -7.29 -3.71
CA PRO A 40 -12.93 -8.52 -4.04
C PRO A 40 -12.57 -8.54 -5.53
N ASP A 41 -11.41 -9.12 -5.84
CA ASP A 41 -10.83 -9.23 -7.19
C ASP A 41 -10.39 -7.89 -7.82
N THR A 42 -10.31 -6.81 -7.04
CA THR A 42 -9.82 -5.51 -7.52
C THR A 42 -8.30 -5.44 -7.40
N ARG A 43 -7.62 -5.14 -8.51
CA ARG A 43 -6.18 -4.87 -8.51
C ARG A 43 -5.91 -3.50 -7.92
N VAL A 44 -5.05 -3.47 -6.90
CA VAL A 44 -4.72 -2.28 -6.14
C VAL A 44 -3.24 -2.24 -5.83
N GLU A 45 -2.75 -1.08 -5.43
CA GLU A 45 -1.43 -0.97 -4.82
C GLU A 45 -1.61 -0.72 -3.31
N ILE A 46 -0.83 -1.42 -2.51
CA ILE A 46 -0.87 -1.39 -1.05
C ILE A 46 0.40 -0.73 -0.52
N LEU A 47 0.22 0.31 0.30
CA LEU A 47 1.30 1.00 0.98
C LEU A 47 1.80 0.14 2.15
N SER A 48 3.03 -0.34 2.03
CA SER A 48 3.75 -1.10 3.06
C SER A 48 5.15 -0.54 3.24
N GLU A 49 5.58 -0.30 4.49
CA GLU A 49 6.92 0.21 4.84
C GLU A 49 7.38 1.44 4.00
N GLY A 50 6.44 2.31 3.59
CA GLY A 50 6.71 3.52 2.81
C GLY A 50 6.78 3.34 1.28
N ALA A 51 6.58 2.12 0.78
CA ALA A 51 6.53 1.81 -0.65
C ALA A 51 5.18 1.20 -1.05
N TRP A 52 4.79 1.40 -2.31
CA TRP A 52 3.56 0.84 -2.87
C TRP A 52 3.86 -0.48 -3.55
N TYR A 53 3.18 -1.54 -3.11
CA TYR A 53 3.32 -2.89 -3.65
C TYR A 53 2.05 -3.29 -4.40
N PRO A 54 2.15 -3.87 -5.59
CA PRO A 54 0.97 -4.36 -6.30
C PRO A 54 0.34 -5.53 -5.55
N GLY A 55 -0.98 -5.59 -5.58
CA GLY A 55 -1.74 -6.67 -4.99
C GLY A 55 -3.18 -6.69 -5.47
N VAL A 56 -3.97 -7.56 -4.85
CA VAL A 56 -5.38 -7.75 -5.13
C VAL A 56 -6.17 -7.72 -3.83
N VAL A 57 -7.34 -7.09 -3.85
CA VAL A 57 -8.26 -7.16 -2.73
C VAL A 57 -8.95 -8.52 -2.75
N LEU A 58 -8.86 -9.23 -1.64
CA LEU A 58 -9.53 -10.50 -1.42
C LEU A 58 -10.93 -10.31 -0.87
N ASP A 59 -11.13 -9.39 0.08
CA ASP A 59 -12.44 -9.12 0.67
C ASP A 59 -12.52 -7.75 1.40
N ALA A 60 -13.73 -7.25 1.62
CA ALA A 60 -14.00 -6.09 2.47
C ALA A 60 -14.40 -6.54 3.88
N LEU A 61 -13.61 -6.18 4.89
CA LEU A 61 -13.95 -6.43 6.28
C LEU A 61 -15.07 -5.50 6.74
N ARG A 62 -15.91 -6.00 7.65
CA ARG A 62 -16.98 -5.23 8.29
C ARG A 62 -16.45 -4.05 9.12
N ASP A 63 -15.19 -4.12 9.54
CA ASP A 63 -14.49 -3.06 10.27
C ASP A 63 -14.08 -1.88 9.38
N GLY A 64 -14.37 -1.93 8.07
CA GLY A 64 -13.97 -0.91 7.10
C GLY A 64 -12.51 -1.04 6.63
N ARG A 65 -11.86 -2.16 6.95
CA ARG A 65 -10.55 -2.57 6.40
C ARG A 65 -10.74 -3.47 5.17
N CYS A 66 -9.69 -3.65 4.41
CA CYS A 66 -9.73 -4.40 3.16
C CYS A 66 -8.66 -5.47 3.21
N PHE A 67 -9.08 -6.73 3.08
CA PHE A 67 -8.19 -7.87 3.04
C PHE A 67 -7.50 -7.88 1.69
N VAL A 68 -6.17 -7.83 1.69
CA VAL A 68 -5.35 -7.71 0.49
C VAL A 68 -4.35 -8.85 0.42
N HIS A 69 -4.09 -9.30 -0.80
CA HIS A 69 -3.03 -10.23 -1.14
C HIS A 69 -1.98 -9.51 -1.98
N TYR A 70 -0.71 -9.71 -1.67
CA TYR A 70 0.40 -9.09 -2.40
C TYR A 70 0.79 -9.94 -3.60
N ASP A 71 0.93 -9.31 -4.78
CA ASP A 71 1.29 -10.02 -6.01
C ASP A 71 2.74 -10.54 -5.91
N GLY A 72 2.93 -11.84 -6.12
CA GLY A 72 4.23 -12.50 -5.99
C GLY A 72 4.60 -12.96 -4.57
N TYR A 73 3.70 -12.80 -3.60
CA TYR A 73 3.87 -13.25 -2.22
C TYR A 73 2.90 -14.38 -1.87
N GLY A 74 3.14 -15.07 -0.75
CA GLY A 74 2.26 -16.15 -0.28
C GLY A 74 1.08 -15.61 0.52
N ALA A 75 0.09 -16.46 0.78
CA ALA A 75 -1.05 -16.11 1.63
C ALA A 75 -0.65 -15.77 3.08
N ASP A 76 0.56 -16.15 3.50
CA ASP A 76 1.15 -15.77 4.80
C ASP A 76 1.42 -14.26 4.92
N ASP A 77 1.51 -13.54 3.79
CA ASP A 77 1.69 -12.09 3.74
C ASP A 77 0.34 -11.34 3.59
N ASP A 78 -0.79 -12.05 3.52
CA ASP A 78 -2.12 -11.43 3.40
C ASP A 78 -2.49 -10.69 4.69
N GLU A 79 -2.90 -9.43 4.55
CA GLU A 79 -3.24 -8.59 5.69
C GLU A 79 -4.47 -7.74 5.38
N ALA A 80 -5.23 -7.38 6.42
CA ALA A 80 -6.28 -6.39 6.29
C ALA A 80 -5.71 -4.98 6.48
N VAL A 81 -5.67 -4.19 5.43
CA VAL A 81 -5.14 -2.81 5.49
C VAL A 81 -6.28 -1.80 5.54
N ALA A 82 -6.01 -0.61 6.05
CA ALA A 82 -6.98 0.47 6.00
C ALA A 82 -7.08 0.99 4.55
N PRO A 83 -8.27 1.41 4.10
CA PRO A 83 -8.48 1.94 2.75
C PRO A 83 -7.49 3.07 2.41
N LYS A 84 -7.10 3.91 3.38
CA LYS A 84 -6.08 4.97 3.20
C LYS A 84 -4.70 4.47 2.72
N LEU A 85 -4.41 3.18 2.89
CA LEU A 85 -3.17 2.52 2.46
C LEU A 85 -3.33 1.82 1.10
N ILE A 86 -4.49 1.97 0.44
CA ILE A 86 -4.81 1.35 -0.84
C ILE A 86 -5.02 2.46 -1.87
N ARG A 87 -4.49 2.25 -3.08
CA ARG A 87 -4.81 3.07 -4.25
C ARG A 87 -5.10 2.21 -5.47
N SER A 88 -5.74 2.80 -6.47
CA SER A 88 -5.93 2.15 -7.75
C SER A 88 -4.57 1.91 -8.41
N ALA A 89 -4.31 0.66 -8.78
CA ALA A 89 -3.21 0.34 -9.68
C ALA A 89 -3.54 0.95 -11.04
N ARG A 90 -2.70 1.89 -11.52
CA ARG A 90 -2.87 2.55 -12.81
C ARG A 90 -2.33 1.68 -13.96
#